data_AF-A0A372ZUE6-F1
#
_entry.id   AF-A0A372ZUE6-F1
#
_cell.length_a   1.000
_cell.length_b   1.000
_cell.length_c   1.000
_cell.angle_alpha   90.00
_cell.angle_beta   90.00
_cell.angle_gamma   90.00
#
_symmetry.space_group_name_H-M   'P 1'
#
loop_
_entity.id
_entity.type
_entity.pdbx_description
1 polymer ?
#
loop_
_entity_poly.entity_id
_entity_poly.type
_entity_poly.pdbx_seq_one_letter_code
_entity_poly.pdbx_strand_id
1 'polypeptide(L)'
;MNPDGPRNILEVGSPTAAAHPPYDGVRATDPVRLIPYSWVRQTKPGGTVSAVLGTWQEGAGRVELTVLPDGTAEGRVTGRAAVPRPSRPPFLPGWSGADGTGRPTDTSPTLLNDPTPAFLAQLAFPEAWFWVTTGEDLESVYCLSVPGASAQIQDDTYGWTVHQGGRPALWDEIEQLLAAWQEAGRPDLTAVRLRVTADTQTAWVPGHPALRWEKRLV
;
A
#
# COMPACT_ATOMS: atom_id res chain seq x y z
N MET A 1 -27.86 21.80 25.02
CA MET A 1 -28.04 20.44 24.50
C MET A 1 -26.93 20.24 23.47
N ASN A 2 -25.89 19.47 23.81
CA ASN A 2 -24.74 19.27 22.93
C ASN A 2 -25.17 18.30 21.81
N PRO A 3 -25.12 18.67 20.52
CA PRO A 3 -25.61 17.82 19.43
C PRO A 3 -24.74 16.57 19.20
N ASP A 4 -23.51 16.54 19.73
CA ASP A 4 -22.65 15.36 19.71
C ASP A 4 -22.71 14.63 21.06
N GLY A 5 -23.60 13.64 21.16
CA GLY A 5 -23.43 12.56 22.15
C GLY A 5 -22.09 11.83 21.93
N PRO A 6 -21.61 11.04 22.90
CA PRO A 6 -20.33 10.34 22.76
C PRO A 6 -20.35 9.44 21.51
N ARG A 7 -19.45 9.69 20.55
CA ARG A 7 -19.31 8.88 19.33
C ARG A 7 -18.77 7.50 19.71
N ASN A 8 -19.49 6.45 19.32
CA ASN A 8 -19.08 5.07 19.52
C ASN A 8 -18.11 4.66 18.40
N ILE A 9 -16.80 4.81 18.66
CA ILE A 9 -15.73 4.44 17.72
C ILE A 9 -15.15 3.08 18.10
N LEU A 10 -15.11 2.16 17.15
CA LEU A 10 -14.44 0.87 17.30
C LEU A 10 -12.95 1.02 17.02
N GLU A 11 -12.09 0.64 17.96
CA GLU A 11 -10.66 0.52 17.73
C GLU A 11 -10.30 -0.94 17.36
N VAL A 12 -9.75 -1.12 16.15
CA VAL A 12 -9.39 -2.43 15.60
C VAL A 12 -7.87 -2.61 15.61
N GLY A 13 -7.41 -3.54 16.46
CA GLY A 13 -5.98 -3.84 16.71
C GLY A 13 -5.66 -4.14 18.19
N SER A 14 -6.60 -3.85 19.11
CA SER A 14 -6.56 -4.32 20.51
C SER A 14 -7.45 -5.55 20.73
N PRO A 15 -7.18 -6.42 21.73
CA PRO A 15 -7.92 -7.67 21.97
C PRO A 15 -9.37 -7.50 22.45
N THR A 16 -9.92 -6.29 22.42
CA THR A 16 -11.27 -5.99 22.86
C THR A 16 -12.04 -5.28 21.77
N ALA A 17 -13.00 -5.99 21.16
CA ALA A 17 -14.32 -5.41 20.88
C ALA A 17 -15.27 -6.45 20.28
N ALA A 18 -16.02 -7.12 21.15
CA ALA A 18 -17.34 -7.63 20.82
C ALA A 18 -18.36 -6.73 21.54
N ALA A 19 -18.67 -5.56 20.99
CA ALA A 19 -19.68 -4.67 21.57
C ALA A 19 -20.61 -4.14 20.47
N HIS A 20 -21.63 -4.93 20.13
CA HIS A 20 -22.83 -4.61 19.35
C HIS A 20 -22.72 -3.54 18.24
N PRO A 21 -22.43 -3.92 16.98
CA PRO A 21 -22.54 -3.03 15.82
C PRO A 21 -24.00 -2.56 15.60
N PRO A 22 -24.24 -1.43 14.91
CA PRO A 22 -23.26 -0.62 14.16
C PRO A 22 -22.66 0.56 14.94
N TYR A 23 -21.38 0.86 14.69
CA TYR A 23 -20.58 1.95 15.28
C TYR A 23 -20.72 3.26 14.49
N ASP A 24 -20.39 4.39 15.12
CA ASP A 24 -20.31 5.70 14.43
C ASP A 24 -19.03 5.83 13.59
N GLY A 25 -18.04 4.96 13.84
CA GLY A 25 -16.84 4.83 13.04
C GLY A 25 -15.92 3.71 13.50
N VAL A 26 -14.92 3.41 12.70
CA VAL A 26 -13.86 2.43 12.99
C VAL A 26 -12.51 3.10 12.79
N ARG A 27 -11.58 2.90 13.73
CA ARG A 27 -10.20 3.37 13.64
C ARG A 27 -9.23 2.21 13.82
N ALA A 28 -8.37 1.99 12.83
CA ALA A 28 -7.26 1.07 12.96
C ALA A 28 -6.18 1.67 13.86
N THR A 29 -5.68 0.88 14.81
CA THR A 29 -4.51 1.26 15.62
C THR A 29 -3.20 0.90 14.93
N ASP A 30 -3.22 -0.14 14.11
CA ASP A 30 -2.07 -0.66 13.39
C ASP A 30 -2.21 -0.44 11.87
N PRO A 31 -1.09 -0.27 11.13
CA PRO A 31 -1.13 -0.19 9.69
C PRO A 31 -1.67 -1.47 9.04
N VAL A 32 -2.49 -1.31 8.02
CA VAL A 32 -3.10 -2.43 7.27
C VAL A 32 -2.73 -2.37 5.80
N ARG A 33 -2.71 -3.53 5.13
CA ARG A 33 -2.47 -3.63 3.67
C ARG A 33 -3.73 -3.35 2.86
N LEU A 34 -4.88 -3.76 3.38
CA LEU A 34 -6.23 -3.54 2.85
C LEU A 34 -7.17 -3.19 3.99
N ILE A 35 -8.21 -2.41 3.71
CA ILE A 35 -9.30 -2.11 4.63
C ILE A 35 -10.28 -3.29 4.63
N PRO A 36 -10.43 -4.04 5.73
CA PRO A 36 -11.38 -5.14 5.79
C PRO A 36 -12.81 -4.65 5.61
N TYR A 37 -13.58 -5.35 4.76
CA TYR A 37 -15.01 -5.01 4.57
C TYR A 37 -15.83 -5.13 5.86
N SER A 38 -15.38 -5.96 6.81
CA SER A 38 -16.02 -6.06 8.13
C SER A 38 -16.09 -4.71 8.85
N TRP A 39 -15.11 -3.82 8.69
CA TRP A 39 -15.12 -2.49 9.30
C TRP A 39 -16.20 -1.60 8.68
N VAL A 40 -16.37 -1.68 7.36
CA VAL A 40 -17.44 -0.99 6.64
C VAL A 40 -18.80 -1.50 7.11
N ARG A 41 -18.99 -2.83 7.15
CA ARG A 41 -20.23 -3.46 7.58
C ARG A 41 -20.60 -3.16 9.03
N GLN A 42 -19.61 -2.97 9.89
CA GLN A 42 -19.80 -2.64 11.31
C GLN A 42 -20.04 -1.14 11.55
N THR A 43 -19.92 -0.28 10.53
CA THR A 43 -20.09 1.17 10.65
C THR A 43 -21.44 1.61 10.08
N LYS A 44 -22.11 2.54 10.75
CA LYS A 44 -23.36 3.13 10.25
C LYS A 44 -23.11 3.89 8.94
N PRO A 45 -24.10 3.97 8.03
CA PRO A 45 -24.06 4.95 6.94
C PRO A 45 -23.81 6.37 7.47
N GLY A 46 -22.89 7.09 6.83
CA GLY A 46 -22.38 8.39 7.26
C GLY A 46 -21.22 8.32 8.28
N GLY A 47 -20.95 7.16 8.86
CA GLY A 47 -19.83 6.94 9.76
C GLY A 47 -18.48 6.87 9.02
N THR A 48 -17.38 6.97 9.76
CA THR A 48 -16.04 7.04 9.19
C THR A 48 -15.19 5.83 9.50
N VAL A 49 -14.47 5.32 8.50
CA VAL A 49 -13.41 4.32 8.66
C VAL A 49 -12.07 5.02 8.45
N SER A 50 -11.22 5.02 9.47
CA SER A 50 -9.91 5.66 9.44
C SER A 50 -8.80 4.64 9.70
N ALA A 51 -7.75 4.66 8.88
CA ALA A 51 -6.64 3.75 9.04
C ALA A 51 -5.34 4.34 8.49
N VAL A 52 -4.21 3.74 8.86
CA VAL A 52 -2.98 3.84 8.09
C VAL A 52 -2.97 2.68 7.09
N LEU A 53 -2.97 3.00 5.80
CA LEU A 53 -2.86 2.04 4.72
C LEU A 53 -1.41 1.95 4.26
N GLY A 54 -0.83 0.76 4.36
CA GLY A 54 0.53 0.48 3.96
C GLY A 54 1.47 0.09 5.08
N THR A 55 2.44 -0.75 4.76
CA THR A 55 3.44 -1.30 5.68
C THR A 55 4.87 -0.99 5.26
N TRP A 56 5.09 -0.36 4.10
CA TRP A 56 6.41 0.11 3.68
C TRP A 56 6.74 1.41 4.41
N GLN A 57 7.98 1.54 4.87
CA GLN A 57 8.41 2.64 5.74
C GLN A 57 7.98 4.03 5.22
N GLU A 58 8.29 4.33 3.96
CA GLU A 58 7.94 5.60 3.31
C GLU A 58 6.60 5.52 2.57
N GLY A 59 6.11 4.31 2.27
CA GLY A 59 4.94 4.07 1.42
C GLY A 59 3.63 3.90 2.19
N ALA A 60 3.45 4.57 3.33
CA ALA A 60 2.19 4.49 4.09
C ALA A 60 1.40 5.80 4.02
N GLY A 61 0.08 5.69 3.95
CA GLY A 61 -0.85 6.81 3.84
C GLY A 61 -1.97 6.74 4.86
N ARG A 62 -2.36 7.88 5.45
CA ARG A 62 -3.58 7.98 6.26
C ARG A 62 -4.78 8.00 5.35
N VAL A 63 -5.72 7.08 5.55
CA VAL A 63 -6.97 7.01 4.78
C VAL A 63 -8.15 7.34 5.66
N GLU A 64 -9.09 8.09 5.08
CA GLU A 64 -10.38 8.38 5.68
C GLU A 64 -11.46 8.06 4.65
N LEU A 65 -12.34 7.11 5.02
CA LEU A 65 -13.47 6.67 4.21
C LEU A 65 -14.77 7.00 4.95
N THR A 66 -15.80 7.36 4.21
CA THR A 66 -17.16 7.52 4.71
C THR A 66 -17.99 6.35 4.20
N VAL A 67 -18.71 5.69 5.11
CA VAL A 67 -19.65 4.63 4.74
C VAL A 67 -20.88 5.25 4.10
N LEU A 68 -21.22 4.80 2.90
CA LEU A 68 -22.35 5.26 2.12
C LEU A 68 -23.61 4.45 2.45
N PRO A 69 -24.82 4.98 2.15
CA PRO A 69 -26.07 4.26 2.38
C PRO A 69 -26.21 2.94 1.62
N ASP A 70 -25.44 2.74 0.56
CA ASP A 70 -25.41 1.50 -0.24
C ASP A 70 -24.56 0.38 0.38
N GLY A 71 -23.95 0.62 1.55
CA GLY A 71 -23.08 -0.34 2.24
C GLY A 71 -21.66 -0.41 1.70
N THR A 72 -21.26 0.52 0.84
CA THR A 72 -19.87 0.73 0.43
C THR A 72 -19.22 1.84 1.26
N ALA A 73 -17.89 1.97 1.21
CA ALA A 73 -17.19 3.11 1.79
C ALA A 73 -16.33 3.80 0.74
N GLU A 74 -16.35 5.12 0.70
CA GLU A 74 -15.55 5.92 -0.24
C GLU A 74 -14.80 7.03 0.48
N GLY A 75 -13.62 7.37 -0.03
CA GLY A 75 -12.83 8.45 0.54
C GLY A 75 -11.50 8.65 -0.16
N ARG A 76 -10.51 9.09 0.61
CA ARG A 76 -9.19 9.45 0.07
C ARG A 76 -8.07 9.23 1.06
N VAL A 77 -6.86 9.27 0.54
CA VAL A 77 -5.66 9.47 1.35
C VAL A 77 -5.60 10.95 1.78
N THR A 78 -5.43 11.20 3.08
CA THR A 78 -5.38 12.55 3.66
C THR A 78 -3.96 13.04 3.89
N GLY A 79 -2.96 12.15 3.82
CA GLY A 79 -1.55 12.50 3.84
C GLY A 79 -0.67 11.29 4.15
N ARG A 80 0.65 11.49 4.13
CA ARG A 80 1.61 10.43 4.47
C ARG A 80 1.50 10.00 5.93
N ALA A 81 1.84 8.75 6.20
CA ALA A 81 2.07 8.19 7.51
C ALA A 81 3.45 7.56 7.53
N ALA A 82 4.14 7.63 8.67
CA ALA A 82 5.35 6.86 8.89
C ALA A 82 4.96 5.55 9.56
N VAL A 83 5.51 4.44 9.08
CA VAL A 83 5.37 3.13 9.73
C VAL A 83 6.76 2.63 10.14
N PRO A 84 6.86 1.93 11.27
CA PRO A 84 8.14 1.41 11.72
C PRO A 84 8.72 0.45 10.67
N ARG A 85 10.04 0.50 10.48
CA ARG A 85 10.75 -0.52 9.71
C ARG A 85 10.49 -1.89 10.37
N PRO A 86 10.10 -2.93 9.62
CA PRO A 86 10.05 -4.27 10.18
C PRO A 86 11.45 -4.68 10.63
N SER A 87 11.57 -5.24 11.84
CA SER A 87 12.85 -5.63 12.43
C SER A 87 13.59 -6.70 11.63
N ARG A 88 12.88 -7.41 10.75
CA ARG A 88 13.42 -8.37 9.78
C ARG A 88 12.44 -8.50 8.62
N PRO A 89 12.88 -8.49 7.35
CA PRO A 89 12.01 -8.97 6.28
C PRO A 89 11.66 -10.44 6.58
N PRO A 90 10.41 -10.89 6.37
CA PRO A 90 10.12 -12.31 6.49
C PRO A 90 11.09 -13.05 5.59
N PHE A 91 11.70 -14.11 6.13
CA PHE A 91 12.37 -15.07 5.26
C PHE A 91 11.29 -15.63 4.35
N LEU A 92 11.26 -15.16 3.10
CA LEU A 92 10.39 -15.70 2.07
C LEU A 92 11.21 -16.80 1.39
N PRO A 93 10.98 -18.08 1.72
CA PRO A 93 11.65 -19.17 1.05
C PRO A 93 11.25 -19.14 -0.43
N GLY A 94 12.22 -19.14 -1.34
CA GLY A 94 11.91 -19.43 -2.74
C GLY A 94 12.87 -18.90 -3.78
N TRP A 95 13.63 -17.82 -3.54
CA TRP A 95 14.50 -17.29 -4.59
C TRP A 95 15.45 -16.22 -4.04
N SER A 96 16.76 -16.42 -4.17
CA SER A 96 17.72 -15.32 -4.13
C SER A 96 17.65 -14.63 -5.48
N GLY A 97 17.34 -13.33 -5.52
CA GLY A 97 17.29 -12.57 -6.78
C GLY A 97 18.52 -12.79 -7.69
N ALA A 98 19.64 -13.22 -7.12
CA ALA A 98 20.86 -13.67 -7.78
C ALA A 98 20.70 -14.73 -8.90
N ASP A 99 19.63 -15.55 -8.93
CA ASP A 99 19.49 -16.60 -9.97
C ASP A 99 18.77 -16.13 -11.25
N GLY A 100 18.38 -14.86 -11.32
CA GLY A 100 17.68 -14.26 -12.47
C GLY A 100 18.65 -13.60 -13.45
N THR A 101 18.35 -13.66 -14.75
CA THR A 101 19.07 -12.88 -15.75
C THR A 101 18.92 -11.40 -15.44
N GLY A 102 20.03 -10.74 -15.09
CA GLY A 102 20.05 -9.31 -14.82
C GLY A 102 19.70 -8.53 -16.08
N ARG A 103 18.81 -7.54 -15.96
CA ARG A 103 18.51 -6.57 -17.02
C ARG A 103 18.78 -5.16 -16.53
N PRO A 104 19.26 -4.25 -17.39
CA PRO A 104 19.34 -2.84 -17.03
C PRO A 104 17.93 -2.24 -16.86
N THR A 105 17.85 -1.19 -16.04
CA THR A 105 16.68 -0.30 -15.92
C THR A 105 17.09 1.17 -15.92
N ASP A 106 16.32 1.98 -16.64
CA ASP A 106 16.42 3.44 -16.62
C ASP A 106 15.64 4.07 -15.45
N THR A 107 14.82 3.27 -14.74
CA THR A 107 14.02 3.74 -13.61
C THR A 107 14.81 3.57 -12.32
N SER A 108 15.14 4.69 -11.68
CA SER A 108 15.85 4.66 -10.40
C SER A 108 14.97 4.09 -9.28
N PRO A 109 15.39 3.03 -8.56
CA PRO A 109 14.68 2.49 -7.40
C PRO A 109 14.65 3.46 -6.21
N THR A 110 15.49 4.49 -6.22
CA THR A 110 15.45 5.58 -5.24
C THR A 110 14.12 6.34 -5.22
N LEU A 111 13.32 6.26 -6.30
CA LEU A 111 11.96 6.81 -6.32
C LEU A 111 11.07 6.18 -5.24
N LEU A 112 11.31 4.91 -4.86
CA LEU A 112 10.59 4.25 -3.77
C LEU A 112 11.00 4.74 -2.37
N ASN A 113 11.95 5.67 -2.27
CA ASN A 113 12.22 6.41 -1.02
C ASN A 113 11.27 7.60 -0.86
N ASP A 114 10.60 8.03 -1.93
CA ASP A 114 9.60 9.09 -1.85
C ASP A 114 8.23 8.50 -1.44
N PRO A 115 7.43 9.22 -0.62
CA PRO A 115 6.20 8.67 -0.08
C PRO A 115 5.17 8.26 -1.13
N THR A 116 4.99 9.07 -2.17
CA THR A 116 3.94 8.83 -3.18
C THR A 116 4.29 7.61 -4.05
N PRO A 117 5.45 7.54 -4.72
CA PRO A 117 5.82 6.36 -5.50
C PRO A 117 5.79 5.06 -4.70
N ALA A 118 6.31 5.09 -3.46
CA ALA A 118 6.30 3.93 -2.58
C ALA A 118 4.88 3.46 -2.25
N PHE A 119 3.97 4.39 -1.93
CA PHE A 119 2.58 4.07 -1.66
C PHE A 119 1.86 3.52 -2.89
N LEU A 120 2.06 4.11 -4.09
CA LEU A 120 1.45 3.62 -5.32
C LEU A 120 1.94 2.21 -5.68
N ALA A 121 3.25 1.95 -5.59
CA ALA A 121 3.83 0.61 -5.82
C ALA A 121 3.22 -0.43 -4.86
N GLN A 122 3.01 -0.07 -3.61
CA GLN A 122 2.38 -0.94 -2.63
C GLN A 122 0.88 -1.13 -2.88
N LEU A 123 0.15 -0.17 -3.46
CA LEU A 123 -1.24 -0.40 -3.90
C LEU A 123 -1.31 -1.44 -5.01
N ALA A 124 -0.33 -1.46 -5.91
CA ALA A 124 -0.18 -2.50 -6.92
C ALA A 124 0.14 -3.86 -6.30
N PHE A 125 1.01 -3.89 -5.28
CA PHE A 125 1.41 -5.11 -4.58
C PHE A 125 1.22 -5.01 -3.06
N PRO A 126 -0.02 -5.13 -2.53
CA PRO A 126 -0.27 -4.95 -1.10
C PRO A 126 0.45 -5.96 -0.22
N GLU A 127 0.66 -7.18 -0.73
CA GLU A 127 1.37 -8.27 -0.06
C GLU A 127 2.90 -8.17 -0.21
N ALA A 128 3.40 -7.22 -1.00
CA ALA A 128 4.83 -7.08 -1.19
C ALA A 128 5.51 -6.57 0.07
N TRP A 129 6.68 -7.15 0.28
CA TRP A 129 7.69 -6.65 1.18
C TRP A 129 8.69 -5.85 0.39
N PHE A 130 9.06 -4.70 0.93
CA PHE A 130 10.08 -3.84 0.38
C PHE A 130 11.08 -3.50 1.47
N TRP A 131 12.36 -3.67 1.18
CA TRP A 131 13.44 -3.30 2.06
C TRP A 131 14.68 -2.93 1.26
N VAL A 132 15.53 -2.10 1.86
CA VAL A 132 16.84 -1.76 1.31
C VAL A 132 17.88 -2.44 2.19
N THR A 133 18.79 -3.16 1.56
CA THR A 133 19.96 -3.75 2.21
C THR A 133 21.23 -3.20 1.57
N THR A 134 22.37 -3.51 2.17
CA THR A 134 23.67 -3.10 1.66
C THR A 134 24.34 -4.30 1.03
N GLY A 135 24.80 -4.15 -0.21
CA GLY A 135 25.55 -5.17 -0.94
C GLY A 135 26.96 -5.36 -0.40
N GLU A 136 27.73 -6.24 -1.05
CA GLU A 136 29.10 -6.55 -0.62
C GLU A 136 30.05 -5.36 -0.78
N ASP A 137 29.83 -4.51 -1.79
CA ASP A 137 30.65 -3.32 -2.10
C ASP A 137 30.04 -2.02 -1.50
N LEU A 138 29.20 -2.15 -0.47
CA LEU A 138 28.50 -1.06 0.22
C LEU A 138 27.43 -0.33 -0.61
N GLU A 139 27.03 -0.89 -1.75
CA GLU A 139 25.94 -0.37 -2.59
C GLU A 139 24.56 -0.60 -1.96
N SER A 140 23.60 0.26 -2.29
CA SER A 140 22.21 0.07 -1.85
C SER A 140 21.51 -0.93 -2.76
N VAL A 141 21.05 -2.03 -2.19
CA VAL A 141 20.28 -3.07 -2.88
C VAL A 141 18.81 -2.98 -2.46
N TYR A 142 17.95 -2.65 -3.42
CA TYR A 142 16.51 -2.55 -3.22
C TYR A 142 15.89 -3.92 -3.48
N CYS A 143 15.16 -4.44 -2.50
CA CYS A 143 14.58 -5.76 -2.56
C CYS A 143 13.06 -5.70 -2.45
N LEU A 144 12.39 -6.44 -3.33
CA LEU A 144 10.93 -6.61 -3.37
C LEU A 144 10.62 -8.10 -3.34
N SER A 145 9.60 -8.50 -2.57
CA SER A 145 9.18 -9.89 -2.57
C SER A 145 7.71 -10.07 -2.20
N VAL A 146 7.05 -10.97 -2.93
CA VAL A 146 5.72 -11.51 -2.67
C VAL A 146 5.81 -13.04 -2.69
N PRO A 147 4.82 -13.78 -2.15
CA PRO A 147 4.75 -15.22 -2.37
C PRO A 147 4.81 -15.56 -3.88
N GLY A 148 5.88 -16.24 -4.32
CA GLY A 148 6.05 -16.69 -5.71
C GLY A 148 6.74 -15.70 -6.66
N ALA A 149 7.16 -14.52 -6.21
CA ALA A 149 8.00 -13.61 -7.01
C ALA A 149 8.92 -12.74 -6.16
N SER A 150 10.07 -12.36 -6.71
CA SER A 150 10.96 -11.38 -6.08
C SER A 150 11.63 -10.48 -7.12
N ALA A 151 12.22 -9.38 -6.67
CA ALA A 151 13.09 -8.53 -7.46
C ALA A 151 14.18 -7.92 -6.57
N GLN A 152 15.38 -7.81 -7.12
CA GLN A 152 16.52 -7.11 -6.54
C GLN A 152 17.00 -6.08 -7.55
N ILE A 153 17.17 -4.84 -7.12
CA ILE A 153 17.67 -3.75 -7.94
C ILE A 153 18.95 -3.25 -7.27
N GLN A 154 20.05 -3.39 -7.99
CA GLN A 154 21.39 -3.10 -7.51
C GLN A 154 21.96 -1.94 -8.32
N ASP A 155 22.70 -1.07 -7.65
CA ASP A 155 23.47 -0.01 -8.30
C ASP A 155 24.67 -0.66 -8.98
N ASP A 156 24.79 -0.49 -10.29
CA ASP A 156 25.96 -0.87 -11.06
C ASP A 156 26.73 0.39 -11.48
N THR A 157 27.98 0.23 -11.93
CA THR A 157 28.85 1.37 -12.26
C THR A 157 28.25 2.36 -13.28
N TYR A 158 27.22 1.97 -14.03
CA TYR A 158 26.63 2.75 -15.12
C TYR A 158 25.12 2.94 -15.01
N GLY A 159 24.46 2.51 -13.94
CA GLY A 159 23.02 2.56 -13.79
C GLY A 159 22.49 1.51 -12.82
N TRP A 160 21.27 1.03 -13.06
CA TRP A 160 20.62 0.07 -12.20
C TRP A 160 20.41 -1.24 -12.94
N THR A 161 20.77 -2.35 -12.29
CA THR A 161 20.48 -3.69 -12.79
C THR A 161 19.44 -4.38 -11.93
N VAL A 162 18.43 -4.94 -12.59
CA VAL A 162 17.29 -5.62 -11.99
C VAL A 162 17.46 -7.11 -12.20
N HIS A 163 17.42 -7.85 -11.10
CA HIS A 163 17.28 -9.29 -11.10
C HIS A 163 15.91 -9.64 -10.52
N GLN A 164 15.02 -10.18 -11.34
CA GLN A 164 13.67 -10.56 -10.92
C GLN A 164 13.28 -11.95 -11.45
N GLY A 165 12.29 -12.54 -10.81
CA GLY A 165 11.98 -13.95 -10.98
C GLY A 165 10.68 -14.31 -10.29
N GLY A 166 10.06 -15.36 -10.80
CA GLY A 166 8.68 -15.70 -10.47
C GLY A 166 7.68 -14.87 -11.27
N ARG A 167 6.40 -14.95 -10.88
CA ARG A 167 5.31 -14.16 -11.48
C ARG A 167 4.42 -13.59 -10.38
N PRO A 168 4.05 -12.30 -10.45
CA PRO A 168 4.35 -11.34 -11.53
C PRO A 168 5.81 -10.85 -11.54
N ALA A 169 6.22 -10.24 -12.67
CA ALA A 169 7.49 -9.54 -12.79
C ALA A 169 7.39 -8.20 -12.02
N LEU A 170 7.68 -8.25 -10.71
CA LEU A 170 7.39 -7.15 -9.78
C LEU A 170 7.97 -5.81 -10.23
N TRP A 171 9.23 -5.79 -10.67
CA TRP A 171 9.88 -4.53 -11.01
C TRP A 171 9.38 -3.98 -12.34
N ASP A 172 9.12 -4.82 -13.34
CA ASP A 172 8.54 -4.38 -14.63
C ASP A 172 7.18 -3.68 -14.42
N GLU A 173 6.34 -4.22 -13.55
CA GLU A 173 5.05 -3.60 -13.23
C GLU A 173 5.21 -2.30 -12.43
N ILE A 174 6.18 -2.23 -11.52
CA ILE A 174 6.51 -0.99 -10.80
C ILE A 174 7.04 0.08 -11.76
N GLU A 175 7.93 -0.26 -12.70
CA GLU A 175 8.42 0.67 -13.71
C GLU A 175 7.29 1.27 -14.54
N GLN A 176 6.37 0.44 -15.04
CA GLN A 176 5.21 0.90 -15.80
C GLN A 176 4.32 1.83 -14.97
N LEU A 177 4.11 1.49 -13.69
CA LEU A 177 3.37 2.33 -12.76
C LEU A 177 4.07 3.68 -12.52
N LEU A 178 5.38 3.67 -12.31
CA LEU A 178 6.17 4.89 -12.06
C LEU A 178 6.21 5.78 -13.29
N ALA A 179 6.34 5.20 -14.49
CA ALA A 179 6.23 5.92 -15.75
C ALA A 179 4.85 6.57 -15.89
N ALA A 180 3.76 5.81 -15.69
CA ALA A 180 2.40 6.34 -15.74
C ALA A 180 2.15 7.45 -14.71
N TRP A 181 2.72 7.34 -13.51
CA TRP A 181 2.65 8.39 -12.48
C TRP A 181 3.42 9.66 -12.88
N GLN A 182 4.59 9.52 -13.50
CA GLN A 182 5.35 10.65 -14.01
C GLN A 182 4.62 11.34 -15.18
N GLU A 183 4.07 10.57 -16.12
CA GLU A 183 3.25 11.07 -17.25
C GLU A 183 1.97 11.77 -16.76
N ALA A 184 1.39 11.30 -15.66
CA ALA A 184 0.26 11.93 -14.97
C ALA A 184 0.61 13.28 -14.32
N GLY A 185 1.86 13.74 -14.42
CA GLY A 185 2.31 15.00 -13.80
C GLY A 185 2.67 14.85 -12.32
N ARG A 186 3.00 13.64 -11.87
CA ARG A 186 3.41 13.33 -10.49
C ARG A 186 2.37 13.76 -9.45
N PRO A 187 1.10 13.29 -9.56
CA PRO A 187 0.07 13.62 -8.60
C PRO A 187 0.51 13.25 -7.18
N ASP A 188 0.16 14.10 -6.21
CA ASP A 188 0.45 13.87 -4.80
C ASP A 188 -0.32 12.66 -4.24
N LEU A 189 0.19 12.08 -3.16
CA LEU A 189 -0.44 11.00 -2.41
C LEU A 189 -1.91 11.28 -2.08
N THR A 190 -2.25 12.54 -1.75
CA THR A 190 -3.62 12.94 -1.39
C THR A 190 -4.62 12.97 -2.55
N ALA A 191 -4.15 12.80 -3.79
CA ALA A 191 -4.99 12.64 -4.96
C ALA A 191 -5.62 11.24 -5.04
N VAL A 192 -5.05 10.25 -4.33
CA VAL A 192 -5.55 8.88 -4.35
C VAL A 192 -6.91 8.78 -3.65
N ARG A 193 -7.88 8.25 -4.38
CA ARG A 193 -9.22 7.89 -3.91
C ARG A 193 -9.29 6.41 -3.63
N LEU A 194 -10.16 6.05 -2.69
CA LEU A 194 -10.41 4.67 -2.32
C LEU A 194 -11.90 4.40 -2.24
N ARG A 195 -12.31 3.21 -2.70
CA ARG A 195 -13.63 2.63 -2.54
C ARG A 195 -13.50 1.22 -2.02
N VAL A 196 -14.28 0.88 -1.02
CA VAL A 196 -14.35 -0.46 -0.44
C VAL A 196 -15.78 -0.96 -0.59
N THR A 197 -15.92 -2.13 -1.19
CA THR A 197 -17.18 -2.87 -1.36
C THR A 197 -17.09 -4.21 -0.65
N ALA A 198 -18.14 -5.02 -0.71
CA ALA A 198 -18.13 -6.37 -0.15
C ALA A 198 -17.08 -7.27 -0.82
N ASP A 199 -16.83 -7.07 -2.11
CA ASP A 199 -15.99 -7.96 -2.92
C ASP A 199 -14.62 -7.37 -3.21
N THR A 200 -14.49 -6.04 -3.26
CA THR A 200 -13.28 -5.37 -3.73
C THR A 200 -12.92 -4.10 -2.97
N GLN A 201 -11.62 -3.86 -2.85
CA GLN A 201 -11.06 -2.54 -2.58
C GLN A 201 -10.45 -2.00 -3.87
N THR A 202 -10.93 -0.83 -4.30
CA THR A 202 -10.39 -0.10 -5.45
C THR A 202 -9.70 1.16 -4.96
N ALA A 203 -8.47 1.39 -5.38
CA ALA A 203 -7.78 2.67 -5.26
C ALA A 203 -7.55 3.25 -6.66
N TRP A 204 -7.67 4.57 -6.83
CA TRP A 204 -7.39 5.23 -8.12
C TRP A 204 -6.99 6.68 -7.96
N VAL A 205 -6.31 7.21 -8.97
CA VAL A 205 -6.08 8.66 -9.12
C VAL A 205 -7.07 9.22 -10.16
N PRO A 206 -7.93 10.18 -9.80
CA PRO A 206 -8.89 10.78 -10.74
C PRO A 206 -8.20 11.35 -11.99
N GLY A 207 -8.76 11.09 -13.17
CA GLY A 207 -8.19 11.56 -14.44
C GLY A 207 -7.07 10.69 -15.01
N HIS A 208 -6.62 9.65 -14.30
CA HIS A 208 -5.50 8.80 -14.73
C HIS A 208 -5.90 7.31 -14.71
N PRO A 209 -6.46 6.77 -15.81
CA PRO A 209 -6.99 5.41 -15.84
C PRO A 209 -5.93 4.31 -15.61
N ALA A 210 -4.67 4.58 -15.96
CA ALA A 210 -3.55 3.69 -15.70
C ALA A 210 -3.17 3.60 -14.20
N LEU A 211 -3.59 4.58 -13.40
CA LEU A 211 -3.37 4.64 -11.96
C LEU A 211 -4.63 4.19 -11.22
N ARG A 212 -5.00 2.93 -11.45
CA ARG A 212 -6.14 2.26 -10.81
C ARG A 212 -5.74 0.85 -10.39
N TRP A 213 -6.01 0.53 -9.13
CA TRP A 213 -5.70 -0.76 -8.52
C TRP A 213 -6.96 -1.33 -7.91
N GLU A 214 -7.28 -2.57 -8.27
CA GLU A 214 -8.41 -3.30 -7.71
C GLU A 214 -7.91 -4.57 -7.04
N LYS A 215 -8.38 -4.81 -5.82
CA LYS A 215 -8.02 -5.98 -5.01
C LYS A 215 -9.29 -6.63 -4.50
N ARG A 216 -9.39 -7.95 -4.68
CA ARG A 216 -10.51 -8.72 -4.17
C ARG A 216 -10.33 -8.92 -2.66
N LEU A 217 -11.39 -8.67 -1.91
CA LEU A 217 -11.48 -8.98 -0.49
C LEU A 217 -12.01 -10.42 -0.38
N VAL A 218 -11.32 -11.25 0.41
CA VAL A 218 -11.65 -12.67 0.63
C VAL A 218 -12.33 -12.83 1.98
#